data_AF-A0A7Y8TXG1-F1
#
_entry.id   AF-A0A7Y8TXG1-F1
#
_cell.length_a   1.000
_cell.length_b   1.000
_cell.length_c   1.000
_cell.angle_alpha   90.00
_cell.angle_beta   90.00
_cell.angle_gamma   90.00
#
_symmetry.space_group_name_H-M   'P 1'
#
loop_
_entity.id
_entity.type
_entity.pdbx_description
1 polymer ?
#
loop_
_entity_poly.entity_id
_entity_poly.type
_entity_poly.pdbx_seq_one_letter_code
_entity_poly.pdbx_strand_id
1 'polypeptide(L)' 'MGKRLKDYTIEDRKARPMCPAKPIDFGDDETTNRIMLDAAKRVIRRHKKELIALAHK' A
#
# COMPACT_ATOMS: atom_id res chain seq x y z
N MET A 1 -19.81 -17.47 -32.22
CA MET A 1 -18.73 -16.47 -32.43
C MET A 1 -18.74 -15.52 -31.24
N GLY A 2 -17.72 -15.53 -30.39
CA GLY A 2 -17.65 -14.60 -29.25
C GLY A 2 -17.21 -13.19 -29.69
N LYS A 3 -17.74 -12.15 -29.03
CA LYS A 3 -17.30 -10.76 -29.24
C LYS A 3 -15.83 -10.61 -28.87
N ARG A 4 -15.06 -9.90 -29.70
CA ARG A 4 -13.63 -9.59 -29.48
C ARG A 4 -13.52 -8.31 -28.64
N LEU A 5 -12.37 -8.09 -28.01
CA LEU A 5 -12.14 -6.91 -27.15
C LEU A 5 -12.36 -5.57 -27.89
N LYS A 6 -12.04 -5.52 -29.18
CA LYS A 6 -12.26 -4.35 -30.05
C LYS A 6 -13.74 -4.03 -30.31
N ASP A 7 -14.64 -4.97 -30.04
CA ASP A 7 -16.07 -4.82 -30.29
C ASP A 7 -16.80 -4.19 -29.09
N TYR A 8 -16.08 -3.88 -28.00
CA TYR A 8 -16.61 -3.20 -26.81
C TYR A 8 -16.30 -1.71 -26.86
N THR A 9 -17.32 -0.88 -26.67
CA THR A 9 -17.17 0.59 -26.56
C THR A 9 -17.07 1.02 -25.09
N ILE A 10 -16.84 2.32 -24.86
CA ILE A 10 -16.84 2.90 -23.51
C ILE A 10 -18.23 2.78 -22.87
N GLU A 11 -19.31 2.74 -23.66
CA GLU A 11 -20.67 2.55 -23.16
C GLU A 11 -20.91 1.12 -22.65
N ASP A 12 -20.17 0.12 -23.16
CA ASP A 12 -20.24 -1.27 -22.69
C ASP A 12 -19.52 -1.50 -21.35
N ARG A 13 -18.93 -0.45 -20.75
CA ARG A 13 -18.25 -0.56 -19.46
C ARG A 13 -19.26 -0.89 -18.37
N LYS A 14 -19.15 -2.09 -17.80
CA LYS A 14 -19.82 -2.39 -16.53
C LYS A 14 -19.37 -1.40 -15.47
N ALA A 15 -20.34 -0.77 -14.80
CA ALA A 15 -20.07 0.04 -13.63
C ALA A 15 -19.29 -0.83 -12.63
N ARG A 16 -18.09 -0.38 -12.24
CA ARG A 16 -17.40 -1.02 -11.12
C ARG A 16 -18.21 -0.70 -9.86
N PRO A 17 -18.49 -1.69 -9.01
CA PRO A 17 -19.02 -1.39 -7.70
C PRO A 17 -18.04 -0.42 -7.04
N MET A 18 -18.58 0.68 -6.50
CA MET A 18 -17.80 1.59 -5.67
C MET A 18 -17.42 0.78 -4.43
N CYS A 19 -16.21 0.21 -4.42
CA CYS A 19 -15.64 -0.34 -3.21
C CYS A 19 -15.19 0.85 -2.38
N PRO A 20 -15.90 1.22 -1.29
CA PRO A 20 -15.31 2.15 -0.35
C PRO A 20 -13.96 1.56 0.06
N ALA A 21 -12.90 2.37 -0.01
CA ALA A 21 -11.63 1.97 0.55
C ALA A 21 -11.92 1.59 2.01
N LYS A 22 -11.81 0.30 2.35
CA LYS A 22 -11.94 -0.11 3.74
C LYS A 22 -10.79 0.58 4.48
N PRO A 23 -11.06 1.28 5.60
CA PRO A 23 -9.97 1.72 6.44
C PRO A 23 -9.10 0.51 6.76
N ILE A 24 -7.79 0.68 6.65
CA ILE A 24 -6.85 -0.35 7.09
C ILE A 24 -6.97 -0.36 8.61
N ASP A 25 -7.62 -1.38 9.15
CA ASP A 25 -7.70 -1.60 10.59
C ASP A 25 -6.34 -2.10 11.05
N PHE A 26 -5.50 -1.18 11.53
CA PHE A 26 -4.24 -1.53 12.18
C PHE A 26 -4.54 -2.10 13.58
N GLY A 27 -4.81 -3.39 13.65
CA GLY A 27 -5.00 -4.10 14.90
C GLY A 27 -3.68 -4.55 15.54
N ASP A 28 -3.76 -5.09 16.75
CA ASP A 28 -2.68 -5.84 17.40
C ASP A 28 -2.54 -7.25 16.79
N ASP A 29 -2.38 -7.32 15.47
CA ASP A 29 -2.14 -8.56 14.74
C ASP A 29 -0.71 -8.64 14.21
N GLU A 30 -0.24 -9.86 13.95
CA GLU A 30 1.13 -10.11 13.51
C GLU A 30 1.41 -9.44 12.14
N THR A 31 0.39 -9.37 11.29
CA THR A 31 0.50 -8.77 9.95
C THR A 31 0.74 -7.26 10.03
N THR A 32 -0.04 -6.55 10.85
CA THR A 32 0.14 -5.11 11.10
C THR A 32 1.49 -4.84 11.73
N ASN A 33 1.87 -5.63 12.74
CA ASN A 33 3.18 -5.50 13.37
C ASN A 33 4.33 -5.68 12.37
N ARG A 34 4.22 -6.63 11.46
CA ARG A 34 5.23 -6.85 10.41
C ARG A 34 5.34 -5.68 9.44
N ILE A 35 4.21 -5.11 9.03
CA ILE A 35 4.16 -3.93 8.15
C ILE A 35 4.80 -2.73 8.85
N MET A 36 4.42 -2.48 10.11
CA MET A 36 4.96 -1.38 10.91
C MET A 36 6.46 -1.53 11.15
N LEU A 37 6.92 -2.72 11.51
CA LEU A 37 8.35 -3.02 11.69
C LEU A 37 9.15 -2.78 10.41
N ASP A 38 8.65 -3.18 9.25
CA ASP A 38 9.35 -2.94 7.98
C ASP A 38 9.41 -1.45 7.65
N ALA A 39 8.32 -0.72 7.85
CA ALA A 39 8.28 0.74 7.69
C ALA A 39 9.29 1.43 8.61
N ALA A 40 9.31 1.08 9.90
CA ALA A 40 10.25 1.63 10.87
C ALA A 40 11.71 1.33 10.48
N LYS A 41 12.02 0.09 10.07
CA LYS A 41 13.36 -0.29 9.60
C LYS A 41 13.81 0.53 8.40
N ARG A 42 12.91 0.82 7.45
CA ARG A 42 13.22 1.66 6.28
C ARG A 42 13.58 3.08 6.69
N VAL A 43 12.82 3.68 7.60
CA VAL A 43 13.08 5.03 8.11
C VAL A 43 14.43 5.08 8.83
N ILE A 44 14.69 4.14 9.74
CA ILE A 44 15.97 4.05 10.47
C ILE A 44 17.15 3.90 9.50
N ARG A 45 17.02 3.04 8.47
CA ARG A 45 18.07 2.90 7.45
C ARG A 45 18.31 4.18 6.68
N ARG A 46 17.24 4.88 6.29
CA ARG A 46 17.32 6.13 5.53
C ARG A 46 18.08 7.21 6.30
N HIS A 47 17.82 7.31 7.60
CA HIS A 47 18.38 8.36 8.47
C HIS A 47 19.57 7.88 9.32
N LYS A 48 20.17 6.73 8.99
CA LYS A 48 21.22 6.11 9.81
C LYS A 48 22.38 7.06 10.15
N LYS A 49 22.84 7.88 9.20
CA LYS A 49 23.95 8.82 9.41
C LYS A 49 23.59 9.94 10.39
N GLU A 50 22.40 10.50 10.26
CA GLU A 50 21.89 11.56 11.15
C GLU A 50 21.68 11.02 12.57
N LEU A 51 21.14 9.80 12.69
CA LEU A 51 20.96 9.13 13.98
C LEU A 51 22.30 8.87 14.69
N ILE A 52 23.33 8.43 13.94
CA ILE A 52 24.68 8.23 14.49
C ILE A 52 25.28 9.59 14.91
N ALA A 53 25.14 10.63 14.09
CA ALA A 53 25.64 11.96 14.42
C ALA A 53 24.96 12.57 15.65
N LEU A 54 23.67 12.27 15.88
CA LEU A 54 22.94 12.67 17.09
C LEU A 54 23.39 11.88 18.33
N ALA A 55 23.66 10.58 18.18
CA ALA A 55 24.04 9.72 19.31
C ALA A 55 25.45 10.00 19.85
N HIS A 56 26.33 10.55 19.02
CA HIS A 56 27.71 10.91 19.38
C HIS A 56 27.91 12.42 19.58
N LYS A 57 26.81 13.16 19.76
CA LYS A 57 26.78 14.59 20.06
C LYS A 57 26.79 14.80 21.57
#